data_AF-A0A097ASE4-F1
#
_entry.id   AF-A0A097ASE4-F1
#
_cell.length_a   1.000
_cell.length_b   1.000
_cell.length_c   1.000
_cell.angle_alpha   90.00
_cell.angle_beta   90.00
_cell.angle_gamma   90.00
#
_symmetry.space_group_name_H-M   'P 1'
#
loop_
_entity.id
_entity.type
_entity.pdbx_description
1 polymer ?
#
loop_
_entity_poly.entity_id
_entity_poly.type
_entity_poly.pdbx_seq_one_letter_code
_entity_poly.pdbx_strand_id
1 'polypeptide(L)'
;MIVIQAKLIFLNQQAKQIVLDLMRRWSSCMRFAYNRLLEGEKRADLKRKLPQVFNLNSRYVDDAIMKARSTLESAKELGKSPRKVIFGGKKLFRKLQKHHLNGKAYKKLKIRWQEKRKGNLYSRGDKSKKGNLNTRIEVRKNGTFLRINVGERKYVYAK
;
A
#
# COMPACT_ATOMS: atom_id res chain seq x y z
N MET A 1 18.17 -7.32 -8.57
CA MET A 1 16.81 -7.28 -7.99
C MET A 1 15.87 -7.98 -8.97
N ILE A 2 15.22 -9.07 -8.56
CA ILE A 2 14.25 -9.78 -9.40
C ILE A 2 12.87 -9.17 -9.16
N VAL A 3 12.14 -8.86 -10.23
CA VAL A 3 10.76 -8.35 -10.18
C VAL A 3 9.86 -9.35 -10.88
N ILE A 4 8.85 -9.83 -10.16
CA ILE A 4 7.81 -10.72 -10.71
C ILE A 4 6.53 -9.92 -10.82
N GLN A 5 5.91 -9.94 -11.99
CA GLN A 5 4.58 -9.39 -12.21
C GLN A 5 3.60 -10.55 -12.39
N ALA A 6 2.56 -10.58 -11.57
CA ALA A 6 1.54 -11.61 -11.62
C ALA A 6 0.15 -11.01 -11.34
N LYS A 7 -0.88 -11.61 -11.94
CA LYS A 7 -2.27 -11.29 -11.63
C LYS A 7 -2.71 -12.18 -10.47
N LEU A 8 -3.16 -11.56 -9.38
CA LEU A 8 -3.68 -12.29 -8.23
C LEU A 8 -5.12 -12.74 -8.50
N ILE A 9 -5.35 -14.06 -8.44
CA ILE A 9 -6.67 -14.66 -8.60
C ILE A 9 -7.15 -15.14 -7.22
N PHE A 10 -8.20 -14.50 -6.71
CA PHE A 10 -8.85 -14.91 -5.46
C PHE A 10 -9.99 -15.88 -5.78
N LEU A 11 -10.00 -17.03 -5.10
CA LEU A 11 -11.05 -18.04 -5.25
C LEU A 11 -12.38 -17.62 -4.62
N ASN A 12 -12.34 -16.68 -3.67
CA ASN A 12 -13.49 -16.16 -2.95
C ASN A 12 -13.53 -14.63 -3.04
N GLN A 13 -14.71 -14.08 -3.34
CA GLN A 13 -14.94 -12.63 -3.39
C GLN A 13 -14.74 -11.96 -2.02
N GLN A 14 -15.09 -12.62 -0.92
CA GLN A 14 -14.86 -12.12 0.44
C GLN A 14 -13.36 -11.99 0.73
N ALA A 15 -12.56 -12.99 0.33
CA ALA A 15 -11.10 -12.96 0.46
C ALA A 15 -10.48 -11.79 -0.31
N LYS A 16 -10.94 -11.55 -1.54
CA LYS A 16 -10.57 -10.37 -2.34
C LYS A 16 -10.91 -9.07 -1.59
N GLN A 17 -12.11 -8.97 -1.03
CA GLN A 17 -12.56 -7.77 -0.34
C GLN A 17 -11.75 -7.48 0.93
N ILE A 18 -11.37 -8.52 1.68
CA ILE A 18 -10.49 -8.41 2.86
C ILE A 18 -9.12 -7.83 2.45
N VAL A 19 -8.53 -8.34 1.37
CA VAL A 19 -7.24 -7.85 0.89
C VAL A 19 -7.34 -6.42 0.35
N LEU A 20 -8.41 -6.09 -0.39
CA LEU A 20 -8.64 -4.71 -0.85
C LEU A 20 -8.79 -3.73 0.32
N ASP A 21 -9.48 -4.13 1.39
CA ASP A 21 -9.59 -3.32 2.60
C ASP A 21 -8.23 -3.15 3.31
N LEU A 22 -7.44 -4.21 3.43
CA LEU A 22 -6.07 -4.15 3.93
C LEU A 22 -5.21 -3.16 3.13
N MET A 23 -5.22 -3.26 1.79
CA MET A 23 -4.49 -2.34 0.91
C MET A 23 -4.94 -0.89 1.11
N ARG A 24 -6.25 -0.66 1.27
CA ARG A 24 -6.84 0.65 1.52
C ARG A 24 -6.35 1.24 2.83
N ARG A 25 -6.38 0.47 3.92
CA ARG A 25 -5.90 0.89 5.24
C ARG A 25 -4.40 1.14 5.24
N TRP A 26 -3.61 0.24 4.64
CA TRP A 26 -2.16 0.40 4.50
C TRP A 26 -1.79 1.65 3.70
N SER A 27 -2.44 1.87 2.54
CA SER A 27 -2.22 3.06 1.72
C SER A 27 -2.65 4.36 2.42
N SER A 28 -3.61 4.28 3.34
CA SER A 28 -3.98 5.42 4.19
C SER A 28 -2.93 5.67 5.28
N CYS A 29 -2.47 4.62 5.95
CA CYS A 29 -1.41 4.66 6.96
C CYS A 29 -0.12 5.28 6.39
N MET A 30 0.31 4.86 5.20
CA MET A 30 1.52 5.39 4.56
C MET A 30 1.39 6.88 4.26
N ARG A 31 0.25 7.34 3.71
CA ARG A 31 0.01 8.76 3.43
C ARG A 31 -0.07 9.60 4.69
N PHE A 32 -0.69 9.07 5.75
CA PHE A 32 -0.73 9.73 7.04
C PHE A 32 0.67 9.86 7.62
N ALA A 33 1.44 8.77 7.66
CA ALA A 33 2.82 8.77 8.11
C ALA A 33 3.68 9.76 7.31
N TYR A 34 3.49 9.86 5.99
CA TYR A 34 4.19 10.83 5.15
C TYR A 34 3.97 12.28 5.61
N ASN A 35 2.71 12.67 5.86
CA ASN A 35 2.40 14.01 6.33
C ASN A 35 2.99 14.28 7.72
N ARG A 36 2.90 13.31 8.62
CA ARG A 36 3.48 13.44 9.97
C ARG A 36 5.00 13.55 9.97
N LEU A 37 5.67 12.79 9.10
CA LEU A 37 7.12 12.91 8.89
C LEU A 37 7.50 14.29 8.32
N LEU A 38 6.66 14.88 7.47
CA LEU A 38 6.87 16.26 6.98
C LEU A 38 6.71 17.31 8.08
N GLU A 39 5.89 17.03 9.08
CA GLU A 39 5.64 17.87 10.26
C GLU A 39 6.70 17.64 11.37
N GLY A 40 7.63 16.71 11.18
CA GLY A 40 8.71 16.43 12.12
C GLY A 40 8.41 15.34 13.16
N GLU A 41 7.27 14.64 13.07
CA GLU A 41 7.00 13.52 13.98
C GLU A 41 8.04 12.40 13.82
N LYS A 42 8.45 11.80 14.94
CA LYS A 42 9.46 10.74 14.94
C LYS A 42 8.83 9.40 14.58
N ARG A 43 9.62 8.54 13.93
CA ARG A 43 9.22 7.16 13.58
C ARG A 43 8.70 6.37 14.79
N ALA A 44 9.34 6.53 15.97
CA ALA A 44 8.96 5.78 17.16
C ALA A 44 7.53 6.08 17.61
N ASP A 45 7.14 7.36 17.62
CA ASP A 45 5.81 7.81 18.00
C ASP A 45 4.74 7.32 17.00
N LEU A 46 5.06 7.43 15.70
CA LEU A 46 4.21 6.88 14.65
C LEU A 46 4.02 5.37 14.80
N LYS A 47 5.11 4.62 15.06
CA LYS A 47 5.04 3.17 15.21
C LYS A 47 4.20 2.74 16.42
N ARG A 48 4.16 3.55 17.49
CA ARG A 48 3.31 3.33 18.66
C ARG A 48 1.84 3.62 18.37
N LYS A 49 1.53 4.74 17.71
CA LYS A 49 0.16 5.25 17.50
C LYS A 49 -0.58 4.56 16.35
N LEU A 50 0.10 4.37 15.21
CA LEU A 50 -0.56 3.98 13.96
C LEU A 50 -1.17 2.56 13.91
N PRO A 51 -0.71 1.54 14.67
CA PRO A 51 -1.34 0.23 14.67
C PRO A 51 -2.82 0.27 15.03
N GLN A 52 -3.18 1.01 16.09
CA GLN A 52 -4.57 1.17 16.53
C GLN A 52 -5.36 2.02 15.55
N VAL A 53 -4.81 3.16 15.10
CA VAL A 53 -5.49 4.10 14.19
C VAL A 53 -5.90 3.46 12.87
N PHE A 54 -5.06 2.59 12.30
CA PHE A 54 -5.29 1.98 10.99
C PHE A 54 -5.70 0.51 11.05
N ASN A 55 -5.84 -0.05 12.26
CA ASN A 55 -6.08 -1.48 12.49
C ASN A 55 -5.10 -2.37 11.70
N LEU A 56 -3.81 -2.07 11.82
CA LEU A 56 -2.73 -2.78 11.11
C LEU A 56 -1.77 -3.40 12.11
N ASN A 57 -1.22 -4.57 11.77
CA ASN A 57 -0.13 -5.12 12.57
C ASN A 57 1.10 -4.21 12.52
N SER A 58 1.94 -4.30 13.55
CA SER A 58 3.10 -3.41 13.73
C SER A 58 4.11 -3.48 12.58
N ARG A 59 4.22 -4.62 11.86
CA ARG A 59 5.09 -4.74 10.69
C ARG A 59 4.55 -3.95 9.50
N TYR A 60 3.26 -4.07 9.20
CA TYR A 60 2.64 -3.29 8.13
C TYR A 60 2.74 -1.78 8.38
N VAL A 61 2.57 -1.37 9.64
CA VAL A 61 2.77 0.04 10.04
C VAL A 61 4.21 0.48 9.84
N ASP A 62 5.18 -0.31 10.31
CA ASP A 62 6.60 0.04 10.15
C ASP A 62 7.00 0.11 8.67
N ASP A 63 6.46 -0.80 7.84
CA ASP A 63 6.64 -0.80 6.39
C ASP A 63 5.99 0.42 5.72
N ALA A 64 4.83 0.87 6.22
CA ALA A 64 4.17 2.09 5.76
C ALA A 64 5.01 3.34 6.11
N ILE A 65 5.53 3.44 7.34
CA ILE A 65 6.40 4.55 7.77
C ILE A 65 7.71 4.55 6.96
N MET A 66 8.33 3.39 6.77
CA MET A 66 9.52 3.25 5.94
C MET A 66 9.25 3.72 4.51
N LYS A 67 8.16 3.27 3.89
CA LYS A 67 7.82 3.66 2.52
C LYS A 67 7.50 5.15 2.41
N ALA A 68 6.84 5.72 3.42
CA ALA A 68 6.60 7.16 3.52
C ALA A 68 7.91 7.94 3.57
N ARG A 69 8.85 7.56 4.45
CA ARG A 69 10.18 8.18 4.55
C ARG A 69 10.95 8.08 3.24
N SER A 70 11.00 6.90 2.62
CA SER A 70 11.65 6.72 1.31
C SER A 70 11.03 7.61 0.21
N THR A 71 9.71 7.79 0.23
CA THR A 71 9.03 8.70 -0.72
C THR A 71 9.40 10.16 -0.46
N LEU A 72 9.59 10.53 0.81
CA LEU A 72 9.95 11.87 1.24
C LEU A 72 11.39 12.21 0.83
N GLU A 73 12.34 11.31 1.11
CA GLU A 73 13.74 11.48 0.70
C GLU A 73 13.89 11.51 -0.82
N SER A 74 13.23 10.60 -1.54
CA SER A 74 13.23 10.62 -3.01
C SER A 74 12.67 11.92 -3.59
N ALA A 75 11.69 12.55 -2.94
CA ALA A 75 11.22 13.86 -3.38
C ALA A 75 12.29 14.95 -3.22
N LYS A 76 13.00 14.97 -2.10
CA LYS A 76 14.11 15.90 -1.83
C LYS A 76 15.26 15.70 -2.82
N GLU A 77 15.70 14.45 -3.02
CA GLU A 77 16.77 14.09 -3.95
C GLU A 77 16.48 14.54 -5.39
N LEU A 78 15.22 14.46 -5.82
CA LEU A 78 14.78 14.90 -7.14
C LEU A 78 14.54 16.42 -7.24
N GLY A 79 14.92 17.20 -6.22
CA GLY A 79 14.67 18.65 -6.16
C GLY A 79 13.19 19.04 -6.14
N LYS A 80 12.29 18.08 -5.83
CA LYS A 80 10.84 18.30 -5.81
C LYS A 80 10.41 18.66 -4.39
N SER A 81 9.57 19.68 -4.26
CA SER A 81 8.96 20.03 -2.97
C SER A 81 8.20 18.82 -2.39
N PRO A 82 8.60 18.27 -1.22
CA PRO A 82 7.91 17.14 -0.61
C PRO A 82 6.44 17.45 -0.25
N ARG A 83 6.13 18.73 0.04
CA ARG A 83 4.76 19.19 0.30
C ARG A 83 3.83 19.10 -0.93
N LYS A 84 4.38 18.96 -2.15
CA LYS A 84 3.64 18.90 -3.41
C LYS A 84 3.50 17.48 -3.98
N VAL A 85 3.79 16.44 -3.20
CA VAL A 85 3.66 15.04 -3.63
C VAL A 85 2.19 14.65 -3.80
N ILE A 86 1.86 14.03 -4.94
CA ILE A 86 0.50 13.57 -5.27
C ILE A 86 0.46 12.04 -5.33
N PHE A 87 -0.14 11.42 -4.31
CA PHE A 87 -0.40 9.99 -4.28
C PHE A 87 -1.51 9.58 -5.24
N GLY A 88 -1.33 8.46 -5.94
CA GLY A 88 -2.23 7.98 -7.01
C GLY A 88 -1.83 8.44 -8.42
N GLY A 89 -0.76 9.23 -8.54
CA GLY A 89 -0.16 9.64 -9.81
C GLY A 89 -0.59 11.03 -10.27
N LYS A 90 0.40 11.93 -10.40
CA LYS A 90 0.24 13.33 -10.80
C LYS A 90 -0.51 13.51 -12.13
N LYS A 91 -0.19 12.68 -13.15
CA LYS A 91 -0.86 12.72 -14.47
C LYS A 91 -2.35 12.41 -14.36
N LEU A 92 -2.73 11.38 -13.60
CA LEU A 92 -4.14 11.01 -13.41
C LEU A 92 -4.90 12.07 -12.61
N PHE A 93 -4.28 12.59 -11.55
CA PHE A 93 -4.88 13.66 -10.75
C PHE A 93 -5.14 14.92 -11.58
N ARG A 94 -4.17 15.36 -12.39
CA ARG A 94 -4.35 16.51 -13.29
C ARG A 94 -5.47 16.28 -14.31
N LYS A 95 -5.63 15.05 -14.83
CA LYS A 95 -6.76 14.73 -15.72
C LYS A 95 -8.10 14.83 -14.99
N LEU A 96 -8.17 14.44 -13.72
CA LEU A 96 -9.39 14.59 -12.90
C LEU A 96 -9.76 16.05 -12.64
N GLN A 97 -8.76 16.93 -12.46
CA GLN A 97 -8.98 18.36 -12.23
C GLN A 97 -9.47 19.13 -13.46
N LYS A 98 -9.23 18.61 -14.68
CA LYS A 98 -9.61 19.33 -15.90
C LYS A 98 -11.12 19.32 -16.18
N HIS A 99 -11.91 18.45 -15.56
CA HIS A 99 -13.38 18.38 -15.72
C HIS A 99 -13.92 18.28 -17.17
N HIS A 100 -13.09 18.06 -18.19
CA HIS A 100 -13.54 17.92 -19.59
C HIS A 100 -14.21 16.56 -19.89
N LEU A 101 -14.11 15.59 -18.97
CA LEU A 101 -14.74 14.28 -19.11
C LEU A 101 -15.99 14.25 -18.26
N ASN A 102 -17.10 13.76 -18.83
CA ASN A 102 -18.39 13.66 -18.15
C ASN A 102 -18.87 12.20 -18.06
N GLY A 103 -19.89 11.99 -17.21
CA GLY A 103 -20.61 10.73 -17.10
C GLY A 103 -19.72 9.50 -16.82
N LYS A 104 -19.88 8.44 -17.63
CA LYS A 104 -19.22 7.14 -17.43
C LYS A 104 -17.68 7.25 -17.55
N ALA A 105 -17.17 8.10 -18.44
CA ALA A 105 -15.73 8.27 -18.66
C ALA A 105 -15.05 8.89 -17.42
N TYR A 106 -15.67 9.90 -16.82
CA TYR A 106 -15.18 10.50 -15.58
C TYR A 106 -15.17 9.50 -14.42
N LYS A 107 -16.26 8.73 -14.26
CA LYS A 107 -16.36 7.68 -13.22
C LYS A 107 -15.23 6.65 -13.35
N LYS A 108 -14.95 6.15 -14.56
CA LYS A 108 -13.83 5.23 -14.81
C LYS A 108 -12.47 5.84 -14.45
N LEU A 109 -12.23 7.10 -14.81
CA LEU A 109 -10.99 7.80 -14.47
C LEU A 109 -10.84 7.97 -12.95
N LYS A 110 -11.92 8.31 -12.24
CA LYS A 110 -11.95 8.44 -10.77
C LYS A 110 -11.62 7.12 -10.09
N ILE A 111 -12.23 6.01 -10.54
CA ILE A 111 -11.94 4.65 -10.04
C ILE A 111 -10.46 4.34 -10.24
N ARG A 112 -9.93 4.54 -11.45
CA ARG A 112 -8.51 4.26 -11.76
C ARG A 112 -7.54 5.03 -10.86
N TRP A 113 -7.83 6.30 -10.56
CA TRP A 113 -7.02 7.09 -9.64
C TRP A 113 -7.13 6.60 -8.19
N GLN A 114 -8.34 6.24 -7.75
CA GLN A 114 -8.56 5.68 -6.43
C GLN A 114 -7.85 4.34 -6.25
N GLU A 115 -7.89 3.46 -7.24
CA GLU A 115 -7.15 2.20 -7.26
C GLU A 115 -5.65 2.43 -7.15
N LYS A 116 -5.06 3.34 -7.95
CA LYS A 116 -3.64 3.67 -7.82
C LYS A 116 -3.28 4.30 -6.47
N ARG A 117 -4.20 5.04 -5.85
CA ARG A 117 -3.98 5.73 -4.58
C ARG A 117 -4.13 4.83 -3.36
N LYS A 118 -5.04 3.84 -3.42
CA LYS A 118 -5.49 3.02 -2.28
C LYS A 118 -5.21 1.53 -2.46
N GLY A 119 -4.82 1.09 -3.65
CA GLY A 119 -4.57 -0.32 -4.00
C GLY A 119 -3.11 -0.71 -3.92
N ASN A 120 -2.35 -0.15 -2.97
CA ASN A 120 -0.97 -0.57 -2.70
C ASN A 120 -0.91 -1.30 -1.37
N LEU A 121 -0.05 -2.33 -1.30
CA LEU A 121 0.39 -2.96 -0.07
C LEU A 121 1.88 -3.24 -0.24
N TYR A 122 2.68 -2.76 0.69
CA TYR A 122 4.12 -3.04 0.71
C TYR A 122 4.44 -3.80 1.99
N SER A 123 5.21 -4.87 1.85
CA SER A 123 5.77 -5.55 3.00
C SER A 123 7.15 -6.09 2.70
N ARG A 124 8.07 -5.90 3.64
CA ARG A 124 9.47 -6.32 3.51
C ARG A 124 9.75 -7.59 4.31
N GLY A 125 10.72 -8.36 3.82
CA GLY A 125 11.26 -9.51 4.54
C GLY A 125 12.26 -9.11 5.62
N ASP A 126 12.39 -9.95 6.63
CA ASP A 126 13.40 -9.84 7.68
C ASP A 126 14.22 -11.14 7.71
N LYS A 127 15.52 -11.02 7.46
CA LYS A 127 16.44 -12.18 7.43
C LYS A 127 16.44 -12.92 8.77
N SER A 128 16.39 -12.19 9.88
CA SER A 128 16.32 -12.79 11.24
C SER A 128 15.02 -13.56 11.48
N LYS A 129 13.99 -13.31 10.67
CA LYS A 129 12.66 -13.94 10.78
C LYS A 129 12.33 -14.85 9.59
N LYS A 130 13.37 -15.39 8.93
CA LYS A 130 13.25 -16.30 7.78
C LYS A 130 12.40 -15.71 6.65
N GLY A 131 12.59 -14.42 6.34
CA GLY A 131 11.93 -13.73 5.23
C GLY A 131 10.72 -12.90 5.64
N ASN A 132 9.74 -12.78 4.74
CA ASN A 132 8.56 -11.94 4.95
C ASN A 132 7.45 -12.72 5.67
N LEU A 133 6.97 -12.21 6.80
CA LEU A 133 5.94 -12.86 7.62
C LEU A 133 4.51 -12.42 7.26
N ASN A 134 4.38 -11.36 6.50
CA ASN A 134 3.11 -10.82 6.03
C ASN A 134 2.74 -11.33 4.64
N THR A 135 3.70 -11.45 3.72
CA THR A 135 3.46 -11.98 2.37
C THR A 135 4.48 -13.06 2.00
N ARG A 136 4.03 -14.23 1.55
CA ARG A 136 4.90 -15.34 1.10
C ARG A 136 4.39 -15.98 -0.17
N ILE A 137 5.31 -16.36 -1.06
CA ILE A 137 5.02 -17.25 -2.18
C ILE A 137 5.12 -18.69 -1.65
N GLU A 138 4.06 -19.47 -1.85
CA GLU A 138 3.96 -20.87 -1.45
C GLU A 138 3.68 -21.72 -2.68
N VAL A 139 4.59 -22.65 -2.98
CA VAL A 139 4.41 -23.62 -4.07
C VAL A 139 3.73 -24.87 -3.49
N ARG A 140 2.62 -25.27 -4.10
CA ARG A 140 1.83 -26.45 -3.73
C ARG A 140 1.62 -27.33 -4.96
N LYS A 141 1.18 -28.58 -4.77
CA LYS A 141 0.90 -29.52 -5.87
C LYS A 141 -0.04 -28.94 -6.94
N ASN A 142 -0.99 -28.08 -6.56
CA ASN A 142 -2.02 -27.51 -7.43
C ASN A 142 -1.75 -26.06 -7.89
N GLY A 143 -0.53 -25.56 -7.66
CA GLY A 143 -0.07 -24.26 -8.15
C GLY A 143 0.71 -23.44 -7.12
N THR A 144 1.04 -22.21 -7.55
CA THR A 144 1.74 -21.22 -6.73
C THR A 144 0.73 -20.26 -6.12
N PHE A 145 0.89 -19.93 -4.84
CA PHE A 145 -0.01 -19.05 -4.12
C PHE A 145 0.75 -17.93 -3.42
N LEU A 146 0.20 -16.73 -3.45
CA LEU A 146 0.60 -15.65 -2.56
C LEU A 146 -0.24 -15.72 -1.28
N ARG A 147 0.40 -16.11 -0.17
CA ARG A 147 -0.17 -15.99 1.17
C ARG A 147 -0.04 -14.54 1.65
N ILE A 148 -1.13 -13.96 2.13
CA ILE A 148 -1.23 -12.59 2.64
C ILE A 148 -1.80 -12.63 4.06
N ASN A 149 -1.07 -12.09 5.03
CA ASN A 149 -1.53 -11.90 6.40
C ASN A 149 -2.53 -10.75 6.46
N VAL A 150 -3.72 -10.98 6.99
CA VAL A 150 -4.80 -9.99 7.05
C VAL A 150 -5.07 -9.49 8.47
N GLY A 151 -4.23 -9.86 9.43
CA GLY A 151 -4.37 -9.54 10.87
C GLY A 151 -4.59 -10.79 11.71
N GLU A 152 -4.28 -10.73 13.01
CA GLU A 152 -4.60 -11.81 13.98
C GLU A 152 -4.15 -13.22 13.57
N ARG A 153 -3.03 -13.34 12.82
CA ARG A 153 -2.55 -14.61 12.24
C ARG A 153 -3.54 -15.29 11.28
N LYS A 154 -4.52 -14.55 10.76
CA LYS A 154 -5.40 -14.96 9.67
C LYS A 154 -4.71 -14.69 8.33
N TYR A 155 -4.89 -15.62 7.38
CA TYR A 155 -4.25 -15.57 6.08
C TYR A 155 -5.28 -15.70 4.95
N VAL A 156 -5.06 -14.94 3.89
CA VAL A 156 -5.75 -15.07 2.61
C VAL A 156 -4.75 -15.55 1.57
N TYR A 157 -5.23 -16.34 0.61
CA TYR A 157 -4.42 -16.87 -0.49
C TYR A 157 -4.96 -16.36 -1.82
N ALA A 158 -4.05 -15.93 -2.69
CA ALA A 158 -4.32 -15.68 -4.10
C ALA A 158 -3.46 -16.63 -4.95
N LYS A 159 -4.06 -17.23 -5.97
CA LYS A 159 -3.35 -18.03 -6.98
C LYS A 159 -2.72 -17.11 -8.03
#